data_AF-X0YAK9-F1
#
_entry.id   AF-X0YAK9-F1
#
_cell.length_a   1.000
_cell.length_b   1.000
_cell.length_c   1.000
_cell.angle_alpha   90.00
_cell.angle_beta   90.00
_cell.angle_gamma   90.00
#
_symmetry.space_group_name_H-M   'P 1'
#
loop_
_entity.id
_entity.type
_entity.pdbx_description
1 polymer ?
#
loop_
_entity_poly.entity_id
_entity_poly.type
_entity_poly.pdbx_seq_one_letter_code
_entity_poly.pdbx_strand_id
1 'polypeptide(L)'
;PSEQLPNVVLVLLESISHSVSLGNPEAGTMPNLARLAREGVEFQLTRVPVSHTTKAFWAALASTTPVIQTDYIEAVPVDEPYEGLPSILTRVGYRSGFFEMSKGSYECAPGFFSNFAFDWAWFRENLEDSSAHMGYMGGDDCRMIEPALEWVSKDSQPFFLMMITSVSHDPYEVPEWFDKPKEKLYERYLQTVRYTDYFIGRLCQSLKEYG
;
A
#
# COMPACT_ATOMS: atom_id res chain seq x y z
N PRO A 1 -3.86 27.38 20.51
CA PRO A 1 -4.64 26.40 19.70
C PRO A 1 -4.12 24.99 20.01
N SER A 2 -4.96 24.08 20.48
CA SER A 2 -4.60 22.66 20.45
C SER A 2 -4.37 22.31 18.97
N GLU A 3 -3.14 21.96 18.59
CA GLU A 3 -2.83 21.57 17.23
C GLU A 3 -3.78 20.44 16.80
N GLN A 4 -4.50 20.66 15.71
CA GLN A 4 -5.33 19.62 15.12
C GLN A 4 -4.40 18.50 14.67
N LEU A 5 -4.63 17.29 15.17
CA LEU A 5 -3.84 16.12 14.83
C LEU A 5 -3.88 15.89 13.31
N PRO A 6 -2.73 15.72 12.63
CA PRO A 6 -2.70 15.56 11.19
C PRO A 6 -3.18 14.17 10.77
N ASN A 7 -3.83 14.08 9.61
CA ASN A 7 -4.09 12.80 8.98
C ASN A 7 -2.77 12.17 8.49
N VAL A 8 -2.68 10.85 8.54
CA VAL A 8 -1.49 10.09 8.12
C VAL A 8 -1.88 9.12 7.02
N VAL A 9 -1.21 9.20 5.87
CA VAL A 9 -1.36 8.25 4.77
C VAL A 9 -0.03 7.53 4.55
N LEU A 10 -0.03 6.21 4.69
CA LEU A 10 1.10 5.33 4.43
C LEU A 10 0.82 4.48 3.19
N VAL A 11 1.62 4.65 2.14
CA VAL A 11 1.51 3.86 0.91
C VAL A 11 2.72 2.97 0.79
N LEU A 12 2.51 1.65 0.76
CA LEU A 12 3.55 0.68 0.45
C LEU A 12 3.48 0.31 -1.03
N LEU A 13 4.63 0.35 -1.68
CA LEU A 13 4.76 0.03 -3.09
C LEU A 13 5.29 -1.40 -3.22
N GLU A 14 4.40 -2.33 -3.57
CA GLU A 14 4.76 -3.74 -3.71
C GLU A 14 5.88 -3.90 -4.75
N SER A 15 6.90 -4.69 -4.41
CA SER A 15 7.99 -5.09 -5.31
C SER A 15 8.65 -3.96 -6.11
N ILE A 16 8.62 -2.70 -5.64
CA ILE A 16 9.31 -1.57 -6.27
C ILE A 16 10.71 -1.41 -5.66
N SER A 17 11.75 -1.66 -6.45
CA SER A 17 13.13 -1.43 -6.02
C SER A 17 13.58 0.02 -6.25
N HIS A 18 14.57 0.47 -5.47
CA HIS A 18 15.24 1.75 -5.70
C HIS A 18 15.84 1.85 -7.10
N SER A 19 16.41 0.75 -7.63
CA SER A 19 17.10 0.72 -8.94
C SER A 19 16.20 0.92 -10.15
N VAL A 20 14.88 0.74 -10.02
CA VAL A 20 13.91 0.99 -11.11
C VAL A 20 13.03 2.20 -10.84
N SER A 21 13.28 2.91 -9.74
CA SER A 21 12.56 4.10 -9.30
C SER A 21 13.52 5.30 -9.17
N LEU A 22 13.70 5.84 -7.96
CA LEU A 22 14.50 7.04 -7.70
C LEU A 22 16.00 6.85 -7.96
N GLY A 23 16.49 5.61 -7.88
CA GLY A 23 17.87 5.26 -8.18
C GLY A 23 18.21 5.20 -9.67
N ASN A 24 17.24 5.40 -10.56
CA ASN A 24 17.44 5.44 -12.00
C ASN A 24 16.60 6.55 -12.66
N PRO A 25 16.93 7.83 -12.41
CA PRO A 25 16.15 8.96 -12.90
C PRO A 25 16.13 9.05 -14.44
N GLU A 26 17.18 8.56 -15.12
CA GLU A 26 17.28 8.57 -16.58
C GLU A 26 16.24 7.65 -17.25
N ALA A 27 15.82 6.58 -16.57
CA ALA A 27 14.79 5.67 -17.08
C ALA A 27 13.38 6.29 -17.08
N GLY A 28 13.15 7.33 -16.28
CA GLY A 28 11.87 8.07 -16.24
C GLY A 28 10.65 7.20 -15.95
N THR A 29 10.81 6.09 -15.23
CA THR A 29 9.76 5.10 -14.94
C THR A 29 8.75 5.60 -13.92
N MET A 30 9.20 6.42 -12.95
CA MET A 30 8.37 6.90 -11.84
C MET A 30 8.43 8.43 -11.65
N PRO A 31 7.94 9.23 -12.61
CA PRO A 31 7.98 10.68 -12.55
C PRO A 31 7.15 11.30 -11.40
N ASN A 32 6.03 10.69 -11.00
CA ASN A 32 5.22 11.18 -9.87
C ASN A 32 5.94 10.97 -8.55
N LEU A 33 6.52 9.80 -8.31
CA LEU A 33 7.35 9.53 -7.13
C LEU A 33 8.57 10.46 -7.10
N ALA A 34 9.24 10.67 -8.23
CA ALA A 34 10.36 11.61 -8.32
C ALA A 34 9.96 13.06 -8.00
N ARG A 35 8.73 13.47 -8.34
CA ARG A 35 8.18 14.77 -7.94
C ARG A 35 7.96 14.84 -6.43
N LEU A 36 7.37 13.81 -5.82
CA LEU A 36 7.19 13.74 -4.36
C LEU A 36 8.53 13.79 -3.60
N ALA A 37 9.55 13.08 -4.09
CA ALA A 37 10.89 13.11 -3.49
C ALA A 37 11.50 14.53 -3.49
N ARG A 38 11.26 15.33 -4.55
CA ARG A 38 11.71 16.73 -4.62
C ARG A 38 10.91 17.69 -3.74
N GLU A 39 9.62 17.41 -3.53
CA GLU A 39 8.72 18.23 -2.71
C GLU A 39 8.78 17.86 -1.22
N GLY A 40 9.34 16.70 -0.88
CA GLY A 40 9.39 16.14 0.47
C GLY A 40 10.78 15.72 0.92
N VAL A 41 10.86 14.60 1.65
CA VAL A 41 12.12 14.04 2.16
C VAL A 41 12.35 12.66 1.54
N GLU A 42 13.49 12.50 0.89
CA GLU A 42 13.95 11.23 0.33
C GLU A 42 14.99 10.59 1.25
N PHE A 43 14.74 9.35 1.68
CA PHE A 43 15.70 8.54 2.43
C PHE A 43 16.48 7.62 1.49
N GLN A 44 17.68 8.05 1.09
CA GLN A 44 18.52 7.36 0.10
C GLN A 44 19.10 6.02 0.58
N LEU A 45 19.18 5.81 1.90
CA LEU A 45 19.72 4.61 2.52
C LEU A 45 18.64 3.86 3.30
N THR A 46 17.61 3.41 2.56
CA THR A 46 16.49 2.63 3.11
C THR A 46 16.58 1.19 2.65
N ARG A 47 16.34 0.23 3.56
CA ARG A 47 16.36 -1.21 3.27
C ARG A 47 15.20 -1.90 3.95
N VAL A 48 14.61 -2.87 3.28
CA VAL A 48 13.67 -3.81 3.90
C VAL A 48 14.47 -4.87 4.67
N PRO A 49 14.00 -5.35 5.84
CA PRO A 49 14.70 -6.38 6.60
C PRO A 49 14.67 -7.73 5.89
N VAL A 50 13.57 -8.03 5.19
CA VAL A 50 13.34 -9.25 4.42
C VAL A 50 12.51 -8.88 3.19
N SER A 51 12.79 -9.51 2.04
CA SER A 51 12.01 -9.36 0.81
C SER A 51 10.69 -10.14 0.89
N HIS A 52 9.73 -9.63 1.67
CA HIS A 52 8.42 -10.25 1.86
C HIS A 52 7.42 -9.22 2.41
N THR A 53 6.20 -9.18 1.86
CA THR A 53 5.17 -8.16 2.15
C THR A 53 4.77 -8.09 3.61
N THR A 54 4.33 -9.21 4.21
CA THR A 54 4.04 -9.29 5.66
C THR A 54 5.21 -8.80 6.55
N LYS A 55 6.47 -9.07 6.16
CA LYS A 55 7.66 -8.63 6.94
C LYS A 55 7.92 -7.13 6.79
N ALA A 56 7.64 -6.57 5.62
CA ALA A 56 7.67 -5.12 5.39
C ALA A 56 6.58 -4.41 6.20
N PHE A 57 5.36 -4.97 6.28
CA PHE A 57 4.29 -4.45 7.14
C PHE A 57 4.73 -4.42 8.60
N TRP A 58 5.27 -5.52 9.11
CA TRP A 58 5.76 -5.59 10.48
C TRP A 58 6.82 -4.51 10.78
N ALA A 59 7.81 -4.36 9.90
CA ALA A 59 8.86 -3.36 10.08
C ALA A 59 8.30 -1.93 10.07
N ALA A 60 7.31 -1.64 9.21
CA ALA A 60 6.68 -0.34 9.10
C ALA A 60 5.75 -0.01 10.28
N LEU A 61 5.06 -1.01 10.83
CA LEU A 61 4.02 -0.80 11.85
C LEU A 61 4.50 -1.03 13.28
N ALA A 62 5.38 -2.00 13.52
CA ALA A 62 5.81 -2.39 14.87
C ALA A 62 7.17 -1.81 15.28
N SER A 63 7.93 -1.21 14.36
CA SER A 63 9.28 -0.67 14.63
C SER A 63 10.25 -1.71 15.25
N THR A 64 10.03 -3.00 14.97
CA THR A 64 10.88 -4.11 15.43
C THR A 64 11.24 -5.01 14.26
N THR A 65 12.25 -5.88 14.45
CA THR A 65 12.64 -6.84 13.41
C THR A 65 11.61 -7.96 13.31
N PRO A 66 11.06 -8.25 12.12
CA PRO A 66 10.15 -9.38 11.93
C PRO A 66 10.91 -10.70 12.02
N VAL A 67 10.18 -11.81 12.13
CA VAL A 67 10.83 -13.13 12.09
C VAL A 67 11.26 -13.42 10.65
N ILE A 68 12.56 -13.71 10.48
CA ILE A 68 13.19 -13.94 9.18
C ILE A 68 12.89 -15.37 8.69
N GLN A 69 11.65 -15.60 8.28
CA GLN A 69 11.17 -16.85 7.68
C GLN A 69 10.03 -16.57 6.69
N THR A 70 9.71 -17.55 5.85
CA THR A 70 8.66 -17.41 4.83
C THR A 70 7.24 -17.55 5.38
N ASP A 71 7.09 -18.11 6.58
CA ASP A 71 5.76 -18.31 7.18
C ASP A 71 5.14 -17.00 7.65
N TYR A 72 3.82 -16.92 7.57
CA TYR A 72 3.00 -15.75 7.97
C TYR A 72 2.74 -15.72 9.48
N ILE A 73 3.79 -15.87 10.30
CA ILE A 73 3.63 -16.01 11.77
C ILE A 73 2.94 -14.79 12.36
N GLU A 74 3.19 -13.62 11.79
CA GLU A 74 2.65 -12.33 12.21
C GLU A 74 1.13 -12.25 11.99
N ALA A 75 0.57 -13.12 11.14
CA ALA A 75 -0.85 -13.24 10.86
C ALA A 75 -1.55 -14.32 11.71
N VAL A 76 -0.81 -15.07 12.53
CA VAL A 76 -1.41 -16.04 13.46
C VAL A 76 -2.18 -15.26 14.53
N PRO A 77 -3.48 -15.51 14.75
CA PRO A 77 -4.28 -14.75 15.71
C PRO A 77 -3.66 -14.73 17.10
N VAL A 78 -3.60 -13.54 17.71
CA VAL A 78 -3.16 -13.34 19.09
C VAL A 78 -4.33 -12.90 19.97
N ASP A 79 -4.25 -13.19 21.27
CA ASP A 79 -5.30 -12.81 22.24
C ASP A 79 -5.40 -11.30 22.42
N GLU A 80 -4.26 -10.61 22.41
CA GLU A 80 -4.16 -9.16 22.55
C GLU A 80 -3.42 -8.57 21.33
N PRO A 81 -3.94 -7.49 20.70
CA PRO A 81 -3.28 -6.86 19.56
C PRO A 81 -1.84 -6.40 19.86
N TYR A 82 -0.99 -6.43 18.84
CA TYR A 82 0.34 -5.88 18.89
C TYR A 82 0.32 -4.36 19.14
N GLU A 83 1.32 -3.89 19.89
CA GLU A 83 1.63 -2.47 20.10
C GLU A 83 2.29 -1.90 18.84
N GLY A 84 1.48 -1.69 17.80
CA GLY A 84 1.91 -1.12 16.52
C GLY A 84 1.31 0.26 16.28
N LEU A 85 1.70 0.87 15.16
CA LEU A 85 1.26 2.20 14.78
C LEU A 85 -0.29 2.37 14.79
N PRO A 86 -1.11 1.44 14.26
CA PRO A 86 -2.57 1.61 14.29
C PRO A 86 -3.11 1.61 15.72
N SER A 87 -2.77 0.59 16.53
CA SER A 87 -3.24 0.49 17.91
C SER A 87 -2.78 1.63 18.80
N ILE A 88 -1.57 2.16 18.59
CA ILE A 88 -1.05 3.36 19.27
C ILE A 88 -1.85 4.61 18.85
N LEU A 89 -2.09 4.81 17.56
CA LEU A 89 -2.83 5.97 17.06
C LEU A 89 -4.30 5.96 17.50
N THR A 90 -4.94 4.79 17.58
CA THR A 90 -6.30 4.65 18.11
C THR A 90 -6.43 5.20 19.54
N ARG A 91 -5.41 5.02 20.39
CA ARG A 91 -5.41 5.55 21.78
C ARG A 91 -5.39 7.08 21.86
N VAL A 92 -4.94 7.75 20.80
CA VAL A 92 -4.93 9.21 20.70
C VAL A 92 -6.05 9.74 19.79
N GLY A 93 -7.05 8.90 19.48
CA GLY A 93 -8.29 9.29 18.83
C GLY A 93 -8.28 9.21 17.30
N TYR A 94 -7.30 8.50 16.72
CA TYR A 94 -7.33 8.20 15.29
C TYR A 94 -8.26 7.03 15.00
N ARG A 95 -8.81 7.02 13.79
CA ARG A 95 -9.34 5.82 13.15
C ARG A 95 -8.34 5.28 12.12
N SER A 96 -8.34 3.98 11.89
CA SER A 96 -7.37 3.30 11.04
C SER A 96 -8.05 2.49 9.95
N GLY A 97 -7.55 2.62 8.72
CA GLY A 97 -8.10 1.95 7.53
C GLY A 97 -6.98 1.34 6.70
N PHE A 98 -7.19 0.11 6.24
CA PHE A 98 -6.29 -0.58 5.32
C PHE A 98 -7.00 -0.88 4.00
N PHE A 99 -6.32 -0.66 2.87
CA PHE A 99 -6.86 -0.90 1.52
C PHE A 99 -5.86 -1.63 0.63
N GLU A 100 -6.31 -2.72 0.00
CA GLU A 100 -5.56 -3.44 -1.03
C GLU A 100 -6.47 -4.04 -2.10
N MET A 101 -5.92 -4.27 -3.29
CA MET A 101 -6.60 -4.93 -4.40
C MET A 101 -6.23 -6.42 -4.57
N SER A 102 -5.50 -6.97 -3.61
CA SER A 102 -5.29 -8.41 -3.49
C SER A 102 -6.57 -9.10 -2.99
N LYS A 103 -6.65 -10.42 -3.18
CA LYS A 103 -7.69 -11.22 -2.53
C LYS A 103 -7.54 -11.12 -1.01
N GLY A 104 -8.61 -10.85 -0.27
CA GLY A 104 -8.55 -10.66 1.18
C GLY A 104 -8.08 -11.87 1.99
N SER A 105 -7.98 -13.07 1.40
CA SER A 105 -7.34 -14.24 2.03
C SER A 105 -5.84 -14.39 1.74
N TYR A 106 -5.27 -13.50 0.94
CA TYR A 106 -3.84 -13.49 0.59
C TYR A 106 -3.00 -13.24 1.85
N GLU A 107 -1.90 -13.99 2.02
CA GLU A 107 -1.01 -13.97 3.19
C GLU A 107 -1.71 -13.97 4.58
N CYS A 108 -2.90 -14.58 4.69
CA CYS A 108 -3.69 -14.53 5.92
C CYS A 108 -3.97 -13.09 6.42
N ALA A 109 -4.07 -12.13 5.50
CA ALA A 109 -4.31 -10.71 5.73
C ALA A 109 -5.28 -10.39 6.89
N PRO A 110 -6.46 -11.03 7.02
CA PRO A 110 -7.41 -10.67 8.07
C PRO A 110 -6.85 -10.92 9.47
N GLY A 111 -6.04 -11.97 9.64
CA GLY A 111 -5.34 -12.24 10.89
C GLY A 111 -4.31 -11.16 11.21
N PHE A 112 -3.51 -10.76 10.22
CA PHE A 112 -2.52 -9.69 10.38
C PHE A 112 -3.16 -8.35 10.78
N PHE A 113 -4.21 -7.91 10.07
CA PHE A 113 -4.84 -6.62 10.38
C PHE A 113 -5.63 -6.64 11.69
N SER A 114 -6.23 -7.78 12.04
CA SER A 114 -6.80 -7.99 13.38
C SER A 114 -5.72 -7.88 14.46
N ASN A 115 -4.57 -8.51 14.26
CA ASN A 115 -3.46 -8.49 15.21
C ASN A 115 -2.87 -7.08 15.41
N PHE A 116 -2.98 -6.18 14.43
CA PHE A 116 -2.55 -4.77 14.56
C PHE A 116 -3.67 -3.81 15.00
N ALA A 117 -4.89 -4.33 15.25
CA ALA A 117 -6.07 -3.56 15.62
C ALA A 117 -6.41 -2.43 14.62
N PHE A 118 -6.39 -2.73 13.32
CA PHE A 118 -7.01 -1.84 12.34
C PHE A 118 -8.53 -1.80 12.52
N ASP A 119 -9.13 -0.60 12.47
CA ASP A 119 -10.58 -0.45 12.61
C ASP A 119 -11.34 -0.94 11.39
N TRP A 120 -10.72 -0.81 10.20
CA TRP A 120 -11.30 -1.25 8.93
C TRP A 120 -10.23 -1.79 7.99
N ALA A 121 -10.54 -2.89 7.32
CA ALA A 121 -9.76 -3.42 6.21
C ALA A 121 -10.67 -3.65 5.01
N TRP A 122 -10.26 -3.11 3.86
CA TRP A 122 -10.95 -3.20 2.59
C TRP A 122 -10.08 -3.98 1.61
N PHE A 123 -10.66 -5.02 1.04
CA PHE A 123 -10.00 -5.92 0.09
C PHE A 123 -10.73 -5.89 -1.24
N ARG A 124 -10.13 -6.50 -2.26
CA ARG A 124 -10.73 -6.57 -3.60
C ARG A 124 -12.17 -7.09 -3.60
N GLU A 125 -12.51 -8.07 -2.76
CA GLU A 125 -13.88 -8.60 -2.67
C GLU A 125 -14.93 -7.59 -2.21
N ASN A 126 -14.52 -6.47 -1.61
CA ASN A 126 -15.42 -5.36 -1.31
C ASN A 126 -15.78 -4.51 -2.54
N LEU A 127 -15.08 -4.71 -3.66
CA LEU A 127 -15.41 -4.10 -4.95
C LEU A 127 -16.34 -5.01 -5.74
N GLU A 128 -17.52 -4.50 -6.11
CA GLU A 128 -18.49 -5.27 -6.91
C GLU A 128 -18.11 -5.38 -8.40
N ASP A 129 -17.03 -4.72 -8.83
CA ASP A 129 -16.53 -4.73 -10.21
C ASP A 129 -15.43 -5.79 -10.43
N SER A 130 -15.85 -6.96 -10.90
CA SER A 130 -14.92 -8.05 -11.24
C SER A 130 -13.93 -7.74 -12.38
N SER A 131 -14.13 -6.68 -13.17
CA SER A 131 -13.19 -6.27 -14.22
C SER A 131 -11.86 -5.75 -13.66
N ALA A 132 -11.85 -5.39 -12.37
CA ALA A 132 -10.66 -4.98 -11.65
C ALA A 132 -9.80 -6.15 -11.17
N HIS A 133 -10.23 -7.41 -11.39
CA HIS A 133 -9.53 -8.59 -10.86
C HIS A 133 -8.39 -9.03 -11.78
N MET A 134 -7.20 -9.19 -11.22
CA MET A 134 -5.99 -9.57 -11.96
C MET A 134 -5.28 -10.73 -11.26
N GLY A 135 -5.86 -11.93 -11.38
CA GLY A 135 -5.34 -13.14 -10.73
C GLY A 135 -5.58 -13.19 -9.22
N TYR A 136 -4.76 -13.94 -8.50
CA TYR A 136 -4.93 -14.12 -7.04
C TYR A 136 -4.40 -12.93 -6.23
N MET A 137 -3.27 -12.36 -6.67
CA MET A 137 -2.46 -11.43 -5.89
C MET A 137 -2.51 -9.99 -6.41
N GLY A 138 -3.24 -9.73 -7.51
CA GLY A 138 -3.30 -8.43 -8.14
C GLY A 138 -4.72 -7.96 -8.44
N GLY A 139 -4.87 -6.66 -8.54
CA GLY A 139 -6.03 -6.01 -9.13
C GLY A 139 -5.69 -4.62 -9.63
N ASP A 140 -6.68 -3.95 -10.21
CA ASP A 140 -6.56 -2.54 -10.62
C ASP A 140 -6.48 -1.65 -9.37
N ASP A 141 -5.25 -1.42 -8.86
CA ASP A 141 -4.96 -0.59 -7.68
C ASP A 141 -5.59 0.81 -7.72
N CYS A 142 -5.82 1.39 -8.91
CA CYS A 142 -6.53 2.66 -9.02
C CYS A 142 -7.99 2.58 -8.53
N ARG A 143 -8.61 1.39 -8.52
CA ARG A 143 -10.00 1.19 -8.07
C ARG A 143 -10.18 1.25 -6.57
N MET A 144 -9.12 1.12 -5.77
CA MET A 144 -9.23 1.33 -4.31
C MET A 144 -9.17 2.80 -3.89
N ILE A 145 -8.80 3.74 -4.78
CA ILE A 145 -8.69 5.16 -4.45
C ILE A 145 -10.05 5.74 -4.04
N GLU A 146 -11.09 5.50 -4.83
CA GLU A 146 -12.43 6.03 -4.55
C GLU A 146 -13.02 5.45 -3.25
N PRO A 147 -13.04 4.12 -3.02
CA PRO A 147 -13.43 3.54 -1.73
C PRO A 147 -12.64 4.07 -0.53
N ALA A 148 -11.33 4.30 -0.70
CA ALA A 148 -10.51 4.89 0.35
C ALA A 148 -10.94 6.34 0.65
N LEU A 149 -11.26 7.13 -0.38
CA LEU A 149 -11.75 8.51 -0.21
C LEU A 149 -13.16 8.57 0.39
N GLU A 150 -14.03 7.62 0.05
CA GLU A 150 -15.31 7.46 0.73
C GLU A 150 -15.14 7.11 2.20
N TRP A 151 -14.16 6.27 2.54
CA TRP A 151 -13.85 5.97 3.93
C TRP A 151 -13.28 7.19 4.66
N VAL A 152 -12.32 7.94 4.09
CA VAL A 152 -11.75 9.13 4.76
C VAL A 152 -12.77 10.26 4.90
N SER A 153 -13.81 10.33 4.06
CA SER A 153 -14.84 11.38 4.14
C SER A 153 -15.98 11.11 5.13
N LYS A 154 -16.15 9.87 5.60
CA LYS A 154 -17.25 9.47 6.49
C LYS A 154 -17.17 10.03 7.91
N ASP A 155 -15.98 10.44 8.37
CA ASP A 155 -15.77 10.94 9.73
C ASP A 155 -14.73 12.06 9.76
N SER A 156 -14.93 13.01 10.69
CA SER A 156 -14.04 14.14 11.00
C SER A 156 -12.87 13.79 11.91
N GLN A 157 -12.86 12.60 12.53
CA GLN A 157 -11.72 12.11 13.31
C GLN A 157 -10.45 12.03 12.46
N PRO A 158 -9.26 12.34 13.04
CA PRO A 158 -8.01 12.13 12.34
C PRO A 158 -7.86 10.65 11.95
N PHE A 159 -7.25 10.38 10.81
CA PHE A 159 -7.14 9.01 10.30
C PHE A 159 -5.71 8.57 10.03
N PHE A 160 -5.48 7.27 10.18
CA PHE A 160 -4.34 6.55 9.65
C PHE A 160 -4.82 5.65 8.50
N LEU A 161 -4.50 6.02 7.26
CA LEU A 161 -4.81 5.25 6.07
C LEU A 161 -3.56 4.53 5.59
N MET A 162 -3.62 3.21 5.52
CA MET A 162 -2.58 2.40 4.92
C MET A 162 -3.08 1.79 3.61
N MET A 163 -2.26 1.86 2.56
CA MET A 163 -2.56 1.27 1.25
C MET A 163 -1.36 0.48 0.74
N ILE A 164 -1.59 -0.58 -0.01
CA ILE A 164 -0.55 -1.31 -0.74
C ILE A 164 -0.96 -1.56 -2.20
N THR A 165 -0.04 -1.33 -3.13
CA THR A 165 -0.22 -1.67 -4.55
C THR A 165 0.01 -3.16 -4.79
N SER A 166 -0.49 -3.74 -5.88
CA SER A 166 -0.52 -5.20 -6.05
C SER A 166 -0.07 -5.69 -7.43
N VAL A 167 -0.15 -4.86 -8.48
CA VAL A 167 0.12 -5.29 -9.87
C VAL A 167 1.57 -5.73 -10.12
N SER A 168 2.51 -5.29 -9.31
CA SER A 168 3.93 -5.62 -9.40
C SER A 168 4.26 -7.02 -8.85
N HIS A 169 3.24 -7.82 -8.53
CA HIS A 169 3.39 -9.26 -8.33
C HIS A 169 3.45 -10.03 -9.66
N ASP A 170 4.06 -11.22 -9.68
CA ASP A 170 3.94 -12.17 -10.79
C ASP A 170 2.45 -12.44 -11.14
N PRO A 171 2.03 -12.40 -12.42
CA PRO A 171 2.86 -12.39 -13.65
C PRO A 171 3.13 -11.01 -14.27
N TYR A 172 3.07 -9.92 -13.47
CA TYR A 172 3.31 -8.54 -13.87
C TYR A 172 2.30 -8.01 -14.88
N GLU A 173 1.03 -7.99 -14.50
CA GLU A 173 -0.06 -7.54 -15.36
C GLU A 173 -0.61 -6.19 -14.87
N VAL A 174 -0.93 -5.32 -15.83
CA VAL A 174 -1.60 -4.03 -15.59
C VAL A 174 -2.95 -4.02 -16.30
N PRO A 175 -3.93 -3.23 -15.83
CA PRO A 175 -5.24 -3.17 -16.47
C PRO A 175 -5.15 -2.84 -17.97
N GLU A 176 -6.00 -3.45 -18.79
CA GLU A 176 -5.97 -3.27 -20.26
C GLU A 176 -6.16 -1.81 -20.69
N TRP A 177 -6.87 -1.02 -19.89
CA TRP A 177 -7.07 0.41 -20.14
C TRP A 177 -5.78 1.23 -19.97
N PHE A 178 -4.79 0.71 -19.25
CA PHE A 178 -3.53 1.39 -18.99
C PHE A 178 -2.50 1.11 -20.10
N ASP A 179 -2.23 -0.16 -20.38
CA ASP A 179 -1.32 -0.58 -21.47
C ASP A 179 -1.58 -2.04 -21.87
N LYS A 180 -1.16 -2.41 -23.08
CA LYS A 180 -1.19 -3.81 -23.54
C LYS A 180 0.00 -4.59 -22.99
N PRO A 181 -0.16 -5.86 -22.60
CA PRO A 181 0.94 -6.68 -22.07
C PRO A 181 2.16 -6.71 -23.01
N LYS A 182 3.37 -6.54 -22.46
CA LYS A 182 4.61 -6.76 -23.24
C LYS A 182 4.93 -8.25 -23.37
N GLU A 183 5.80 -8.59 -24.32
CA GLU A 183 6.24 -9.97 -24.54
C GLU A 183 7.28 -10.40 -23.51
N LYS A 184 8.25 -9.53 -23.18
CA LYS A 184 9.33 -9.86 -22.27
C LYS A 184 8.95 -9.60 -20.83
N LEU A 185 9.31 -10.51 -19.94
CA LEU A 185 9.01 -10.43 -18.50
C LEU A 185 9.50 -9.13 -17.86
N TYR A 186 10.73 -8.71 -18.16
CA TYR A 186 11.28 -7.46 -17.61
C TYR A 186 10.51 -6.23 -18.10
N GLU A 187 10.05 -6.24 -19.35
CA GLU A 187 9.25 -5.14 -19.88
C GLU A 187 7.87 -5.10 -19.23
N ARG A 188 7.25 -6.25 -18.95
CA ARG A 188 6.01 -6.34 -18.15
C ARG A 188 6.20 -5.78 -16.74
N TYR A 189 7.28 -6.16 -16.07
CA TYR A 189 7.62 -5.57 -14.76
C TYR A 189 7.79 -4.05 -14.85
N LEU A 190 8.47 -3.52 -15.87
CA LEU A 190 8.54 -2.06 -16.06
C LEU A 190 7.17 -1.41 -16.35
N GLN A 191 6.20 -2.12 -16.93
CA GLN A 191 4.83 -1.64 -17.06
C GLN A 191 4.17 -1.48 -15.69
N THR A 192 4.34 -2.44 -14.80
CA THR A 192 3.74 -2.40 -13.45
C THR A 192 4.35 -1.28 -12.61
N VAL A 193 5.66 -1.03 -12.76
CA VAL A 193 6.34 0.13 -12.15
C VAL A 193 5.73 1.45 -12.62
N ARG A 194 5.47 1.60 -13.93
CA ARG A 194 4.83 2.80 -14.49
C ARG A 194 3.38 2.95 -14.05
N TYR A 195 2.63 1.84 -13.98
CA TYR A 195 1.27 1.85 -13.46
C TYR A 195 1.23 2.23 -11.98
N THR A 196 2.16 1.71 -11.18
CA THR A 196 2.31 2.07 -9.76
C THR A 196 2.59 3.56 -9.61
N ASP A 197 3.43 4.15 -10.46
CA ASP A 197 3.64 5.60 -10.47
C ASP A 197 2.39 6.39 -10.90
N TYR A 198 1.62 5.87 -11.85
CA TYR A 198 0.33 6.46 -12.23
C TYR A 198 -0.66 6.44 -11.05
N PHE A 199 -0.74 5.33 -10.30
CA PHE A 199 -1.52 5.23 -9.07
C PHE A 199 -1.10 6.31 -8.05
N ILE A 200 0.20 6.50 -7.81
CA ILE A 200 0.72 7.55 -6.92
C ILE A 200 0.24 8.93 -7.37
N GLY A 201 0.36 9.23 -8.67
CA GLY A 201 -0.11 10.49 -9.24
C GLY A 201 -1.61 10.72 -8.99
N ARG A 202 -2.43 9.71 -9.25
CA ARG A 202 -3.89 9.75 -9.03
C ARG A 202 -4.24 9.91 -7.56
N LEU A 203 -3.63 9.14 -6.67
CA LEU A 203 -3.88 9.23 -5.23
C LEU A 203 -3.52 10.63 -4.70
N CYS A 204 -2.35 11.14 -5.05
CA CYS A 204 -1.95 12.49 -4.64
C CYS A 204 -2.89 13.58 -5.18
N GLN A 205 -3.36 13.45 -6.41
CA GLN A 205 -4.33 14.38 -6.97
C GLN A 205 -5.65 14.33 -6.18
N SER A 206 -6.19 13.13 -5.97
CA SER A 206 -7.49 12.99 -5.30
C SER A 206 -7.46 13.39 -3.82
N LEU A 207 -6.34 13.16 -3.12
CA LEU A 207 -6.14 13.68 -1.76
C LEU A 207 -6.07 15.22 -1.74
N LYS A 208 -5.42 15.86 -2.72
CA LYS A 208 -5.40 17.34 -2.83
C LYS A 208 -6.78 17.92 -3.13
N GLU A 209 -7.60 17.22 -3.92
CA GLU A 209 -8.98 17.62 -4.23
C GLU A 209 -9.90 17.44 -3.02
N TYR A 210 -9.61 16.46 -2.15
CA TYR A 210 -10.33 16.24 -0.89
C TYR A 210 -10.06 17.34 0.15
N GLY A 211 -8.80 17.78 0.28
CA GLY A 211 -8.34 18.78 1.26
C GLY A 211 -7.56 18.17 2.42
#